data_AF-A0A9X2SMG0-F1
#
_entry.id   AF-A0A9X2SMG0-F1
#
_cell.length_a   1.000
_cell.length_b   1.000
_cell.length_c   1.000
_cell.angle_alpha   90.00
_cell.angle_beta   90.00
_cell.angle_gamma   90.00
#
_symmetry.space_group_name_H-M   'P 1'
#
loop_
_entity.id
_entity.type
_entity.pdbx_description
1 polymer ?
#
loop_
_entity_poly.entity_id
_entity_poly.type
_entity_poly.pdbx_seq_one_letter_code
_entity_poly.pdbx_strand_id
1 'polypeptide(L)' 'MTTPDRVLVLSTGKHGGVAAEIHQVVRGVVISRKEAAVDDWLAALAQELTTLASKDAKARDALSRLLGG' A
#
# COMPACT_ATOMS: atom_id res chain seq x y z
N MET A 1 3.31 -5.27 -14.28
CA MET A 1 2.77 -5.18 -12.90
C MET A 1 3.74 -4.32 -12.10
N THR A 2 3.38 -3.09 -11.75
CA THR A 2 4.26 -2.21 -10.95
C THR A 2 4.29 -2.74 -9.53
N THR A 3 5.48 -2.96 -8.99
CA THR A 3 5.63 -3.34 -7.58
C THR A 3 5.24 -2.17 -6.69
N PRO A 4 4.49 -2.40 -5.60
CA PRO A 4 4.14 -1.33 -4.67
C PRO A 4 5.41 -0.78 -4.00
N ASP A 5 5.41 0.52 -3.70
CA ASP A 5 6.56 1.21 -3.08
C ASP A 5 6.74 0.81 -1.60
N ARG A 6 5.68 0.24 -1.00
CA ARG A 6 5.71 -0.32 0.35
C ARG A 6 4.89 -1.61 0.47
N VAL A 7 5.25 -2.44 1.42
CA VAL A 7 4.45 -3.59 1.87
C VAL A 7 4.07 -3.35 3.33
N LEU A 8 2.79 -3.52 3.64
CA LEU A 8 2.21 -3.30 4.96
C LEU A 8 1.92 -4.65 5.60
N VAL A 9 2.50 -4.93 6.76
CA VAL A 9 2.34 -6.21 7.46
C VAL A 9 1.68 -5.98 8.82
N LEU A 10 0.63 -6.76 9.10
CA LEU A 10 0.06 -6.90 10.43
C LEU A 10 0.19 -8.36 10.87
N SER A 11 0.58 -8.56 12.11
CA SER A 11 0.73 -9.88 12.70
C SER A 11 0.37 -9.87 14.18
N THR A 12 0.18 -11.05 14.76
CA THR A 12 0.01 -11.19 16.21
C THR A 12 1.34 -10.87 16.89
N GLY A 13 1.32 -9.88 17.76
CA GLY A 13 2.44 -9.49 18.62
C GLY A 13 2.54 -10.35 19.89
N LYS A 14 3.54 -10.05 20.71
CA LYS A 14 3.74 -10.72 22.01
C LYS A 14 2.52 -10.50 22.91
N HIS A 15 2.22 -11.50 23.75
CA HIS A 15 1.13 -11.45 24.73
C HIS A 15 -0.26 -11.12 24.14
N GLY A 16 -0.51 -11.48 22.87
CA GLY A 16 -1.79 -11.23 22.20
C GLY A 16 -1.99 -9.79 21.70
N GLY A 17 -0.95 -8.96 21.74
CA GLY A 17 -0.96 -7.65 21.09
C GLY A 17 -0.94 -7.74 19.56
N VAL A 18 -0.92 -6.59 18.89
CA VAL A 18 -0.77 -6.48 17.43
C VAL A 18 0.61 -5.91 17.12
N ALA A 19 1.34 -6.55 16.22
CA ALA A 19 2.59 -6.04 15.68
C ALA A 19 2.34 -5.55 14.25
N ALA A 20 2.72 -4.30 13.99
CA ALA A 20 2.58 -3.67 12.69
C ALA A 20 3.95 -3.29 12.13
N GLU A 21 4.17 -3.57 10.85
CA GLU A 21 5.40 -3.23 10.15
C GLU A 21 5.11 -2.57 8.81
N ILE A 22 5.94 -1.58 8.45
CA ILE A 22 5.96 -0.94 7.14
C ILE A 22 7.29 -1.26 6.48
N HIS A 23 7.23 -1.99 5.37
CA HIS A 23 8.39 -2.38 4.59
C HIS A 23 8.54 -1.46 3.39
N GLN A 24 9.72 -0.89 3.18
CA GLN A 24 10.01 -0.12 1.98
C GLN A 24 10.50 -1.05 0.89
N VAL A 25 9.93 -0.93 -0.31
CA VAL A 25 10.25 -1.77 -1.46
C VAL A 25 10.82 -0.93 -2.58
N VAL A 26 11.97 -1.33 -3.10
CA VAL A 26 12.58 -0.73 -4.28
C VAL A 26 12.78 -1.82 -5.31
N ARG A 27 12.20 -1.64 -6.50
CA ARG A 27 12.32 -2.60 -7.62
C ARG A 27 11.94 -4.03 -7.21
N GLY A 28 10.92 -4.16 -6.36
CA GLY A 28 10.43 -5.45 -5.84
C GLY A 28 11.25 -6.08 -4.71
N VAL A 29 12.31 -5.42 -4.23
CA VAL A 29 13.12 -5.87 -3.10
C VAL A 29 12.78 -5.05 -1.86
N VAL A 30 12.49 -5.71 -0.74
CA VAL A 30 12.34 -5.04 0.56
C VAL A 30 13.72 -4.55 1.02
N ILE A 31 13.91 -3.24 1.07
CA ILE A 31 15.18 -2.61 1.47
C ILE A 31 15.20 -2.17 2.94
N SER A 32 14.03 -2.04 3.57
CA SER A 32 13.94 -1.79 5.00
C SER A 32 12.63 -2.33 5.57
N ARG A 33 12.67 -2.71 6.85
CA ARG A 33 11.52 -3.09 7.66
C ARG A 33 11.53 -2.23 8.91
N LYS A 34 10.39 -1.65 9.25
CA LYS A 34 10.24 -0.80 10.43
C LYS A 34 8.97 -1.19 11.14
N GLU A 35 9.07 -1.45 12.43
CA GLU A 35 7.91 -1.49 13.32
C GLU A 35 7.21 -0.12 13.29
N ALA A 36 5.89 -0.15 13.36
CA ALA A 36 5.04 1.03 13.36
C ALA A 36 3.96 0.89 14.43
N ALA A 37 3.44 2.02 14.91
CA ALA A 37 2.18 1.99 15.62
C ALA A 37 1.06 1.55 14.66
N VAL A 38 0.02 0.90 15.20
CA VAL A 38 -1.13 0.45 14.41
C VAL A 38 -1.82 1.62 13.71
N ASP A 39 -1.91 2.78 14.36
CA ASP A 39 -2.51 3.98 13.78
C ASP A 39 -1.70 4.51 12.58
N ASP A 40 -0.38 4.57 12.70
CA ASP A 40 0.51 4.96 11.60
C ASP A 40 0.42 3.97 10.43
N TRP A 41 0.29 2.68 10.74
CA TRP A 41 0.08 1.63 9.76
C TRP A 41 -1.27 1.79 9.04
N LEU A 42 -2.34 2.10 9.76
CA LEU A 42 -3.67 2.35 9.19
C LEU A 42 -3.68 3.59 8.30
N ALA A 43 -3.02 4.66 8.73
CA ALA A 43 -2.85 5.86 7.91
C ALA A 43 -2.09 5.54 6.60
N ALA A 44 -1.02 4.75 6.69
CA ALA A 44 -0.29 4.30 5.51
C ALA A 44 -1.17 3.42 4.58
N LEU A 45 -1.97 2.51 5.13
CA LEU A 45 -2.91 1.69 4.35
C LEU A 45 -3.93 2.56 3.62
N ALA A 46 -4.56 3.50 4.31
CA ALA A 46 -5.54 4.40 3.71
C ALA A 46 -4.93 5.20 2.55
N GLN A 47 -3.69 5.65 2.69
CA GLN A 47 -2.96 6.37 1.64
C GLN A 47 -2.69 5.48 0.41
N GLU A 48 -2.25 4.24 0.62
CA GLU A 48 -1.99 3.30 -0.49
C GLU A 48 -3.29 2.96 -1.24
N LEU A 49 -4.38 2.69 -0.51
CA LEU A 49 -5.69 2.42 -1.11
C LEU A 49 -6.21 3.61 -1.92
N THR A 50 -6.09 4.82 -1.37
CA THR A 50 -6.48 6.06 -2.09
C THR A 50 -5.67 6.24 -3.36
N THR A 51 -4.36 5.97 -3.30
CA THR A 51 -3.45 6.07 -4.45
C THR A 51 -3.82 5.06 -5.53
N LEU A 52 -4.11 3.81 -5.15
CA LEU A 52 -4.57 2.77 -6.06
C LEU A 52 -5.90 3.16 -6.73
N ALA A 53 -6.89 3.56 -5.93
CA ALA A 53 -8.19 3.99 -6.44
C ALA A 53 -8.08 5.16 -7.44
N SER A 54 -7.22 6.14 -7.16
CA SER A 54 -6.95 7.26 -8.08
C SER A 54 -6.27 6.79 -9.38
N LYS A 55 -5.32 5.85 -9.31
CA LYS A 55 -4.68 5.28 -10.52
C LYS A 55 -5.71 4.52 -11.38
N ASP A 56 -6.56 3.73 -10.75
CA ASP A 56 -7.60 2.96 -11.44
C ASP A 56 -8.66 3.86 -12.06
N ALA A 57 -9.07 4.93 -11.37
CA ALA A 57 -9.98 5.93 -11.93
C ALA A 57 -9.37 6.62 -13.16
N LYS A 58 -8.11 7.04 -13.09
CA LYS A 58 -7.40 7.62 -14.24
C LYS A 58 -7.27 6.65 -15.40
N ALA A 59 -6.97 5.38 -15.12
CA ALA A 59 -6.90 4.33 -16.14
C ALA A 59 -8.26 4.11 -16.81
N ARG A 60 -9.34 4.05 -16.01
CA ARG A 60 -10.72 3.94 -16.52
C ARG A 60 -11.09 5.12 -17.41
N ASP A 61 -10.80 6.35 -16.98
CA ASP A 61 -11.08 7.55 -17.77
C ASP A 61 -10.30 7.56 -19.09
N ALA A 62 -9.02 7.17 -19.07
CA ALA A 62 -8.21 7.07 -20.27
C ALA A 62 -8.76 6.01 -21.24
N LEU A 63 -9.18 4.85 -20.73
CA LEU A 63 -9.82 3.81 -21.53
C LEU A 63 -11.16 4.27 -22.11
N SER A 64 -12.00 4.94 -21.32
CA SER A 64 -13.27 5.49 -21.80
C SER A 64 -13.04 6.46 -22.96
N ARG A 65 -12.05 7.37 -22.85
CA ARG A 65 -11.67 8.29 -23.95
C ARG A 65 -11.15 7.55 -25.18
N LEU A 66 -10.31 6.53 -25.00
CA LEU A 66 -9.77 5.75 -26.11
C LEU A 66 -10.87 4.99 -26.87
N LEU A 67 -11.87 4.48 -26.15
CA LEU A 67 -12.99 3.73 -26.72
C LEU A 67 -14.12 4.63 -27.25
N GLY A 68 -13.95 5.97 -27.21
CA GLY A 68 -14.88 6.92 -27.79
C GLY A 68 -16.01 7.40 -26.88
N GLY A 69 -16.03 7.00 -25.61
CA GLY A 69 -17.09 7.32 -24.66
C GLY A 69 -18.33 6.45 -24.83
#